data_AF-A0A2S7U639-F1
#
_entry.id   AF-A0A2S7U639-F1
#
_cell.length_a   1.000
_cell.length_b   1.000
_cell.length_c   1.000
_cell.angle_alpha   90.00
_cell.angle_beta   90.00
_cell.angle_gamma   90.00
#
_symmetry.space_group_name_H-M   'P 1'
#
loop_
_entity.id
_entity.type
_entity.pdbx_description
1 polymer ?
#
loop_
_entity_poly.entity_id
_entity_poly.type
_entity_poly.pdbx_seq_one_letter_code
_entity_poly.pdbx_strand_id
1 'polypeptide(L)'
;MTPAQLKTDTLTAIAMYQRKHGLLTAAEVKERRKALKMSQPRFCVLAKGVEEASLKRLEAGQRVQNESTDVAIRTALDTLEAQQKSFEVICFAAAKVELRSQSWGKSPALKSVGLAAGLILTATNPLTMPIRHKFESDGCLSTQHSDCMNFDMEAQSC
;
A
#
# COMPACT_ATOMS: atom_id res chain seq x y z
N MET A 1 -0.97 18.49 39.38
CA MET A 1 -0.70 18.07 37.99
C MET A 1 -2.02 17.87 37.29
N THR A 2 -2.26 18.52 36.15
CA THR A 2 -3.56 18.43 35.44
C THR A 2 -3.62 17.16 34.59
N PRO A 3 -4.82 16.64 34.26
CA PRO A 3 -4.96 15.50 33.36
C PRO A 3 -4.33 15.71 31.97
N ALA A 4 -4.23 16.96 31.52
CA ALA A 4 -3.57 17.32 30.26
C ALA A 4 -2.04 17.17 30.36
N GLN A 5 -1.43 17.62 31.47
CA GLN A 5 0.01 17.48 31.71
C GLN A 5 0.42 16.01 31.78
N LEU A 6 -0.33 15.18 32.52
CA LEU A 6 -0.08 13.74 32.62
C LEU A 6 -0.06 13.04 31.26
N LYS A 7 -0.97 13.42 30.35
CA LYS A 7 -1.00 12.87 28.97
C LYS A 7 0.25 13.25 28.20
N THR A 8 0.64 14.51 28.21
CA THR A 8 1.85 15.00 27.52
C THR A 8 3.11 14.32 28.03
N ASP A 9 3.23 14.16 29.35
CA ASP A 9 4.38 13.51 29.97
C ASP A 9 4.45 12.02 29.62
N THR A 10 3.29 11.35 29.58
CA THR A 10 3.21 9.94 29.15
C THR A 10 3.65 9.77 27.70
N LEU A 11 3.16 10.62 26.79
CA LEU A 11 3.57 10.60 25.37
C LEU A 11 5.08 10.83 25.22
N THR A 12 5.63 11.75 26.01
CA THR A 12 7.05 12.07 26.02
C THR A 12 7.88 10.89 26.53
N ALA A 13 7.45 10.25 27.61
CA ALA A 13 8.11 9.07 28.18
C ALA A 13 8.10 7.89 27.19
N ILE A 14 6.99 7.65 26.49
CA ILE A 14 6.89 6.62 25.46
C ILE A 14 7.88 6.90 24.31
N ALA A 15 7.94 8.13 23.82
CA ALA A 15 8.88 8.50 22.76
C ALA A 15 10.35 8.36 23.20
N MET A 16 10.66 8.73 24.45
CA MET A 16 12.00 8.54 25.02
C MET A 16 12.36 7.05 25.14
N TYR A 17 11.42 6.22 25.57
CA TYR A 17 11.60 4.77 25.62
C TYR A 17 11.88 4.20 24.22
N GLN A 18 11.06 4.56 23.23
CA GLN A 18 11.25 4.11 21.84
C GLN A 18 12.65 4.46 21.33
N ARG A 19 13.09 5.71 21.53
CA ARG A 19 14.44 6.14 21.13
C ARG A 19 15.54 5.36 21.85
N LYS A 20 15.41 5.18 23.17
CA LYS A 20 16.39 4.44 23.98
C LYS A 20 16.56 3.00 23.51
N HIS A 21 15.47 2.38 23.05
CA HIS A 21 15.45 1.00 22.58
C HIS A 21 15.63 0.87 21.06
N GLY A 22 15.94 1.96 20.36
CA GLY A 22 16.13 1.94 18.90
C GLY A 22 14.88 1.52 18.13
N LEU A 23 13.69 1.80 18.66
CA LEU A 23 12.40 1.57 18.03
C LEU A 23 11.93 2.84 17.31
N LEU A 24 11.12 2.70 16.26
CA LEU A 24 10.51 3.85 15.60
C LEU A 24 9.57 4.59 16.55
N THR A 25 9.69 5.91 16.59
CA THR A 25 8.78 6.77 17.34
C THR A 25 7.46 6.96 16.60
N ALA A 26 6.40 7.31 17.34
CA ALA A 26 5.09 7.63 16.77
C ALA A 26 5.17 8.72 15.67
N ALA A 27 6.03 9.72 15.87
CA ALA A 27 6.26 10.80 14.92
C ALA A 27 6.91 10.27 13.62
N GLU A 28 7.98 9.48 13.73
CA GLU A 28 8.69 8.93 12.57
C GLU A 28 7.80 8.02 11.72
N VAL A 29 7.03 7.12 12.34
CA VAL A 29 6.09 6.25 11.62
C VAL A 29 5.07 7.08 10.85
N LYS A 30 4.48 8.07 11.53
CA LYS A 30 3.45 8.92 10.95
C LYS A 30 3.97 9.81 9.83
N GLU A 31 5.15 10.40 10.00
CA GLU A 31 5.79 11.26 9.01
C GLU A 31 6.19 10.47 7.77
N ARG A 32 6.87 9.33 7.92
CA ARG A 32 7.26 8.48 6.79
C ARG A 32 6.04 7.97 6.03
N ARG A 33 4.99 7.50 6.73
CA ARG A 33 3.75 7.07 6.06
C ARG A 33 3.06 8.21 5.31
N LYS A 34 3.04 9.42 5.89
CA LYS A 34 2.47 10.61 5.23
C LYS A 34 3.27 11.05 4.02
N ALA A 35 4.61 10.98 4.07
CA ALA A 35 5.47 11.27 2.93
C ALA A 35 5.18 10.32 1.76
N LEU A 36 4.92 9.04 2.06
CA LEU A 36 4.48 8.02 1.11
C LEU A 36 3.01 8.18 0.66
N LYS A 37 2.29 9.20 1.14
CA LYS A 37 0.85 9.47 0.87
C LYS A 37 -0.05 8.25 1.11
N MET A 38 0.30 7.44 2.10
CA MET A 38 -0.36 6.15 2.36
C MET A 38 -1.43 6.27 3.47
N SER A 39 -2.60 5.66 3.27
CA SER A 39 -3.59 5.50 4.33
C SER A 39 -3.19 4.40 5.33
N GLN A 40 -3.69 4.48 6.57
CA GLN A 40 -3.42 3.46 7.59
C GLN A 40 -3.88 2.05 7.17
N PRO A 41 -5.10 1.84 6.63
CA PRO A 41 -5.53 0.50 6.22
C PRO A 41 -4.61 -0.10 5.14
N ARG A 42 -4.22 0.72 4.15
CA ARG A 42 -3.34 0.27 3.07
C ARG A 42 -1.94 -0.06 3.58
N PHE A 43 -1.43 0.73 4.53
CA PHE A 43 -0.15 0.44 5.17
C PHE A 43 -0.17 -0.91 5.90
N CYS A 44 -1.24 -1.22 6.64
CA CYS A 44 -1.39 -2.48 7.37
C CYS A 44 -1.41 -3.72 6.46
N VAL A 45 -1.94 -3.61 5.24
CA VAL A 45 -1.89 -4.71 4.25
C VAL A 45 -0.44 -5.06 3.89
N LEU A 46 0.45 -4.06 3.87
CA LEU A 46 1.85 -4.23 3.51
C LEU A 46 2.71 -4.61 4.71
N ALA A 47 2.47 -3.99 5.87
CA ALA A 47 3.11 -4.32 7.13
C ALA A 47 2.47 -5.58 7.73
N LYS A 48 2.82 -6.75 7.17
CA LYS A 48 2.28 -8.05 7.59
C LYS A 48 2.34 -8.23 9.11
N GLY A 49 1.20 -8.56 9.72
CA GLY A 49 1.07 -8.75 11.16
C GLY A 49 0.82 -7.47 11.97
N VAL A 50 0.70 -6.31 11.31
CA VAL A 50 0.33 -5.04 11.97
C VAL A 50 -1.13 -4.72 11.71
N GLU A 51 -1.96 -4.88 12.74
CA GLU A 51 -3.37 -4.50 12.68
C GLU A 51 -3.58 -2.99 12.65
N GLU A 52 -4.66 -2.53 12.01
CA GLU A 52 -4.99 -1.10 11.89
C GLU A 52 -5.17 -0.42 13.25
N ALA A 53 -5.82 -1.09 14.21
CA ALA A 53 -5.97 -0.58 15.57
C ALA A 53 -4.63 -0.41 16.28
N SER A 54 -3.70 -1.36 16.04
CA SER A 54 -2.34 -1.31 16.59
C SER A 54 -1.57 -0.12 16.03
N LEU A 55 -1.64 0.09 14.72
CA LEU A 55 -1.00 1.23 14.05
C LEU A 55 -1.59 2.57 14.52
N LYS A 56 -2.92 2.68 14.66
CA LYS A 56 -3.58 3.89 15.16
C LYS A 56 -3.09 4.29 16.55
N ARG A 57 -3.00 3.32 17.47
CA ARG A 57 -2.50 3.55 18.84
C ARG A 57 -1.03 3.93 18.85
N LEU A 58 -0.23 3.30 17.99
CA LEU A 58 1.19 3.63 17.83
C LEU A 58 1.38 5.07 17.33
N GLU A 59 0.70 5.47 16.26
CA GLU A 59 0.80 6.84 15.71
C GLU A 59 0.22 7.92 16.63
N ALA A 60 -0.66 7.54 17.56
CA ALA A 60 -1.15 8.39 18.63
C ALA A 60 -0.16 8.49 19.82
N GLY A 61 0.95 7.74 19.80
CA GLY A 61 1.93 7.69 20.89
C GLY A 61 1.42 6.97 22.15
N GLN A 62 0.33 6.21 22.05
CA GLN A 62 -0.31 5.54 23.18
C GLN A 62 0.21 4.12 23.43
N ARG A 63 1.03 3.60 22.51
CA ARG A 63 1.54 2.22 22.56
C ARG A 63 2.99 2.17 22.10
N VAL A 64 3.81 1.43 22.84
CA VAL A 64 5.11 0.96 22.39
C VAL A 64 4.92 -0.35 21.63
N GLN A 65 5.54 -0.44 20.46
CA GLN A 65 5.55 -1.64 19.64
C GLN A 65 6.57 -2.66 20.14
N ASN A 66 6.30 -3.94 19.90
CA ASN A 66 7.30 -4.97 20.11
C ASN A 66 8.31 -4.96 18.96
N GLU A 67 9.48 -5.55 19.18
CA GLU A 67 10.56 -5.61 18.19
C GLU A 67 10.10 -6.19 16.84
N SER A 68 9.34 -7.29 16.85
CA SER A 68 8.81 -7.90 15.62
C SER A 68 7.88 -6.96 14.84
N THR A 69 7.05 -6.19 15.56
CA THR A 69 6.17 -5.19 14.97
C THR A 69 6.98 -4.02 14.39
N ASP A 70 8.02 -3.59 15.08
CA ASP A 70 8.92 -2.54 14.61
C ASP A 70 9.61 -2.96 13.30
N VAL A 71 10.14 -4.18 13.25
CA VAL A 71 10.75 -4.76 12.04
C VAL A 71 9.75 -4.82 10.88
N ALA A 72 8.51 -5.25 11.12
CA ALA A 72 7.47 -5.29 10.10
C ALA A 72 7.15 -3.90 9.53
N ILE A 73 7.04 -2.89 10.41
CA ILE A 73 6.79 -1.49 10.03
C ILE A 73 7.97 -0.94 9.23
N ARG A 74 9.21 -1.14 9.71
CA ARG A 74 10.44 -0.71 9.02
C ARG A 74 10.54 -1.29 7.62
N THR A 75 10.41 -2.61 7.52
CA THR A 75 10.49 -3.33 6.25
C THR A 75 9.45 -2.80 5.26
N ALA A 76 8.22 -2.56 5.70
CA ALA A 76 7.18 -2.00 4.86
C ALA A 76 7.54 -0.58 4.38
N LEU A 77 7.96 0.31 5.28
CA LEU A 77 8.36 1.68 4.94
C LEU A 77 9.55 1.71 3.96
N ASP A 78 10.59 0.92 4.23
CA ASP A 78 11.80 0.89 3.41
C ASP A 78 11.50 0.34 2.01
N THR A 79 10.68 -0.71 1.91
CA THR A 79 10.23 -1.27 0.63
C THR A 79 9.48 -0.23 -0.20
N LEU A 80 8.62 0.55 0.45
CA LEU A 80 7.81 1.58 -0.21
C LEU A 80 8.64 2.78 -0.64
N GLU A 81 9.57 3.22 0.18
CA GLU A 81 10.49 4.30 -0.16
C GLU A 81 11.40 3.89 -1.32
N ALA A 82 11.85 2.63 -1.37
CA ALA A 82 12.61 2.10 -2.50
C ALA A 82 11.78 2.09 -3.79
N GLN A 83 10.50 1.70 -3.71
CA GLN A 83 9.57 1.74 -4.85
C GLN A 83 9.27 3.17 -5.33
N GLN A 84 9.13 4.13 -4.42
CA GLN A 84 8.90 5.52 -4.81
C GLN A 84 10.13 6.10 -5.54
N LYS A 85 11.34 5.86 -5.01
CA LYS A 85 12.58 6.30 -5.63
C LYS A 85 12.79 5.68 -7.01
N SER A 86 12.51 4.38 -7.17
CA SER A 86 12.65 3.73 -8.48
C SER A 86 11.66 4.28 -9.50
N PHE A 87 10.42 4.58 -9.09
CA PHE A 87 9.42 5.19 -9.95
C PHE A 87 9.84 6.59 -10.42
N GLU A 88 10.38 7.42 -9.53
CA GLU A 88 10.90 8.75 -9.88
C GLU A 88 12.03 8.67 -10.92
N VAL A 89 12.96 7.71 -10.76
CA VAL A 89 14.05 7.49 -11.74
C VAL A 89 13.50 7.09 -13.10
N ILE A 90 12.52 6.18 -13.15
CA ILE A 90 11.91 5.74 -14.42
C ILE A 90 11.18 6.91 -15.09
N CYS A 91 10.40 7.68 -14.34
CA CYS A 91 9.68 8.83 -14.89
C CYS A 91 10.64 9.89 -15.44
N PHE A 92 11.72 10.18 -14.73
CA PHE A 92 12.73 11.12 -15.18
C PHE A 92 13.46 10.63 -16.44
N ALA A 93 13.81 9.34 -16.49
CA ALA A 93 14.40 8.72 -17.68
C ALA A 93 13.45 8.80 -18.88
N ALA A 94 12.16 8.49 -18.69
CA ALA A 94 11.15 8.59 -19.74
C ALA A 94 10.96 10.03 -20.24
N ALA A 95 10.88 11.01 -19.34
CA ALA A 95 10.77 12.42 -19.70
C ALA A 95 11.98 12.91 -20.52
N LYS A 96 13.18 12.39 -20.22
CA LYS A 96 14.40 12.72 -20.96
C LYS A 96 14.41 12.10 -22.36
N VAL A 97 13.86 10.90 -22.54
CA VAL A 97 13.66 10.28 -23.86
C VAL A 97 12.67 11.10 -24.70
N GLU A 98 11.58 11.55 -24.09
CA GLU A 98 10.56 12.37 -24.77
C GLU A 98 11.11 13.74 -25.22
N LEU A 99 11.89 14.43 -24.38
CA LEU A 99 12.57 15.67 -24.75
C LEU A 99 13.59 15.47 -25.88
N ARG A 100 14.31 14.34 -25.88
CA ARG A 100 15.26 14.01 -26.96
C ARG A 100 14.55 13.70 -28.27
N SER A 101 13.36 13.08 -28.24
CA SER A 101 12.50 12.86 -29.41
C SER A 101 12.06 14.18 -30.06
N GLN A 102 11.71 15.20 -29.28
CA GLN A 102 11.29 16.52 -29.80
C GLN A 102 12.42 17.29 -30.51
N SER A 103 13.68 16.95 -30.27
CA SER A 103 14.84 17.54 -30.97
C SER A 103 15.06 16.98 -32.38
N TRP A 104 14.49 15.81 -32.69
CA TRP A 104 14.53 15.20 -34.03
C TRP A 104 13.19 15.44 -34.73
N GLY A 105 13.06 16.60 -35.40
CA GLY A 105 12.15 16.80 -36.53
C GLY A 105 10.64 16.63 -36.27
N LYS A 106 9.90 17.73 -36.38
CA LYS A 106 8.43 17.78 -36.38
C LYS A 106 7.83 16.92 -37.52
N SER A 107 7.64 15.63 -37.29
CA SER A 107 6.82 14.76 -38.14
C SER A 107 5.46 14.50 -37.46
N PRO A 108 4.32 14.83 -38.09
CA PRO A 108 3.01 14.82 -37.45
C PRO A 108 2.45 13.43 -37.13
N ALA A 109 3.09 12.34 -37.56
CA ALA A 109 2.61 10.97 -37.39
C ALA A 109 2.85 10.36 -35.99
N LEU A 110 3.67 10.98 -35.13
CA LEU A 110 4.08 10.39 -33.84
C LEU A 110 3.39 10.98 -32.60
N LYS A 111 2.46 11.93 -32.77
CA LYS A 111 1.78 12.59 -31.64
C LYS A 111 0.84 11.67 -30.84
N SER A 112 0.37 10.57 -31.43
CA SER A 112 -0.54 9.62 -30.76
C SER A 112 0.17 8.67 -29.79
N VAL A 113 1.50 8.49 -29.91
CA VAL A 113 2.25 7.51 -29.12
C VAL A 113 2.75 8.10 -27.79
N GLY A 114 3.17 9.37 -27.78
CA GLY A 114 3.65 10.05 -26.57
C GLY A 114 2.58 10.22 -25.49
N LEU A 115 1.32 10.45 -25.89
CA LEU A 115 0.20 10.58 -24.96
C LEU A 115 -0.15 9.24 -24.27
N ALA A 116 0.00 8.12 -24.99
CA ALA A 116 -0.26 6.79 -24.46
C ALA A 116 0.79 6.36 -23.41
N ALA A 117 2.07 6.68 -23.63
CA ALA A 117 3.13 6.37 -22.67
C ALA A 117 2.98 7.17 -21.36
N GLY A 118 2.58 8.44 -21.44
CA GLY A 118 2.29 9.28 -20.26
C GLY A 118 1.12 8.76 -19.42
N LEU A 119 0.05 8.28 -20.07
CA LEU A 119 -1.13 7.73 -19.39
C LEU A 119 -0.82 6.39 -18.68
N ILE A 120 0.00 5.53 -19.30
CA ILE A 120 0.36 4.20 -18.77
C ILE A 120 1.21 4.31 -17.48
N LEU A 121 2.11 5.30 -17.38
CA LEU A 121 2.92 5.49 -16.16
C LEU A 121 2.08 6.01 -14.98
N THR A 122 1.09 6.88 -15.21
CA THR A 122 0.21 7.35 -14.13
C THR A 122 -0.75 6.27 -13.62
N ALA A 123 -1.17 5.34 -14.48
CA ALA A 123 -2.08 4.25 -14.12
C ALA A 123 -1.39 3.08 -13.39
N THR A 124 -0.05 3.02 -13.40
CA THR A 124 0.72 1.91 -12.83
C THR A 124 1.42 2.25 -11.51
N ASN A 125 1.24 3.47 -10.97
CA ASN A 125 1.80 3.83 -9.68
C ASN A 125 1.24 2.90 -8.56
N PRO A 126 2.08 1.99 -8.02
CA PRO A 126 1.63 1.01 -7.04
C PRO A 126 1.27 1.64 -5.69
N LEU A 127 1.56 2.93 -5.49
CA LEU A 127 1.23 3.71 -4.30
C LEU A 127 -0.18 4.33 -4.35
N THR A 128 -0.80 4.43 -5.54
CA THR A 128 -2.15 5.01 -5.72
C THR A 128 -3.20 4.02 -6.21
N MET A 129 -2.81 2.82 -6.65
CA MET A 129 -3.77 1.77 -7.07
C MET A 129 -4.78 1.45 -5.95
N PRO A 130 -6.10 1.45 -6.22
CA PRO A 130 -7.08 0.98 -5.24
C PRO A 130 -6.83 -0.50 -4.92
N ILE A 131 -7.05 -0.90 -3.66
CA ILE A 131 -6.95 -2.30 -3.23
C ILE A 131 -8.00 -3.08 -4.04
N ARG A 132 -7.56 -3.79 -5.09
CA ARG A 132 -8.42 -4.79 -5.74
C ARG A 132 -8.58 -5.93 -4.74
N HIS A 133 -9.73 -5.98 -4.07
CA HIS A 133 -10.23 -7.26 -3.55
C HIS A 133 -10.24 -8.25 -4.72
N LYS A 134 -9.76 -9.46 -4.46
CA LYS A 134 -9.67 -10.59 -5.41
C LYS A 134 -10.77 -10.50 -6.48
N PHE A 135 -10.36 -10.25 -7.72
CA PHE A 135 -11.19 -10.58 -8.86
C PHE A 135 -10.99 -12.08 -9.06
N GLU A 136 -11.93 -12.89 -8.59
CA GLU A 136 -12.07 -14.28 -9.02
C GLU A 136 -12.30 -14.25 -10.52
N SER A 137 -11.26 -14.60 -11.28
CA SER A 137 -11.43 -15.17 -12.59
C SER A 137 -12.01 -16.55 -12.37
N ASP A 138 -13.23 -16.80 -12.87
CA ASP A 138 -13.47 -17.86 -13.83
C ASP A 138 -14.91 -17.81 -14.38
N GLY A 139 -15.01 -17.74 -15.71
CA GLY A 139 -16.06 -18.40 -16.49
C GLY A 139 -17.45 -17.77 -16.53
N CYS A 140 -17.66 -16.82 -17.44
CA CYS A 140 -18.97 -16.58 -18.02
C CYS A 140 -18.94 -17.05 -19.48
N LEU A 141 -19.49 -18.24 -19.75
CA LEU A 141 -19.91 -18.67 -21.09
C LEU A 141 -21.24 -19.42 -20.93
N SER A 142 -22.30 -18.75 -21.32
CA SER A 142 -23.64 -19.30 -21.53
C SER A 142 -23.62 -20.43 -22.54
N THR A 143 -24.44 -21.47 -22.37
CA THR A 143 -25.49 -21.90 -23.33
C THR A 143 -26.34 -23.02 -22.70
N GLN A 144 -27.64 -22.95 -22.96
CA GLN A 144 -28.74 -23.81 -22.54
C GLN A 144 -28.58 -25.28 -23.00
N HIS A 145 -29.01 -26.25 -22.20
CA HIS A 145 -30.00 -27.26 -22.62
C HIS A 145 -30.56 -28.04 -21.42
N SER A 146 -31.73 -28.58 -21.69
CA SER A 146 -32.79 -29.11 -20.85
C SER A 146 -32.59 -30.51 -20.27
N ASP A 147 -33.53 -30.83 -19.38
CA ASP A 147 -34.13 -32.16 -19.14
C ASP A 147 -33.55 -33.11 -18.08
N CYS A 148 -34.42 -33.31 -17.08
CA CYS A 148 -34.94 -34.61 -16.63
C CYS A 148 -33.94 -35.69 -16.20
N MET A 149 -33.98 -36.08 -14.91
CA MET A 149 -34.55 -37.35 -14.45
C MET A 149 -34.38 -37.50 -12.93
N ASN A 150 -35.45 -37.97 -12.30
CA ASN A 150 -35.53 -38.49 -10.95
C ASN A 150 -34.40 -39.49 -10.64
N PHE A 151 -34.00 -39.60 -9.37
CA PHE A 151 -33.88 -40.90 -8.69
C PHE A 151 -33.84 -40.70 -7.17
N ASP A 152 -34.95 -41.05 -6.51
CA ASP A 152 -34.97 -41.45 -5.10
C ASP A 152 -34.04 -42.64 -4.88
N MET A 153 -33.24 -42.66 -3.80
CA MET A 153 -33.02 -43.90 -3.06
C MET A 153 -32.47 -43.65 -1.65
N GLU A 154 -33.23 -44.16 -0.68
CA GLU A 154 -32.88 -44.41 0.71
C GLU A 154 -31.65 -45.33 0.86
N ALA A 155 -30.91 -45.17 1.98
CA ALA A 155 -30.30 -46.20 2.84
C ALA A 155 -29.23 -45.52 3.75
N GLN A 156 -29.49 -45.30 5.04
CA GLN A 156 -29.36 -46.21 6.20
C GLN A 156 -27.95 -46.38 6.80
N SER A 157 -27.95 -46.31 8.15
CA SER A 157 -26.99 -46.86 9.14
C SER A 157 -25.72 -46.01 9.42
N CYS A 158 -25.37 -45.63 10.65
CA CYS A 158 -25.77 -46.05 12.01
C CYS A 158 -26.02 -44.83 12.92
#